data_AF-A0AAP7DLH6-F1
#
_entry.id   AF-A0AAP7DLH6-F1
#
_cell.length_a   1.000
_cell.length_b   1.000
_cell.length_c   1.000
_cell.angle_alpha   90.00
_cell.angle_beta   90.00
_cell.angle_gamma   90.00
#
_symmetry.space_group_name_H-M   'P 1'
#
loop_
_entity.id
_entity.type
_entity.pdbx_description
1 polymer ?
#
loop_
_entity_poly.entity_id
_entity_poly.type
_entity_poly.pdbx_seq_one_letter_code
_entity_poly.pdbx_strand_id
1 'polypeptide(L)'
;MKKRIVSFVLAAMLFMIFILPVSAYQSLDNSTQPLPHSEFASQIQLSNTSLTDKQAAVLANYVQKQLFSKYAGLYAFDHFSFEFGNEKIETDKFSIDVNVNVDMTLIRNPIDSPYVKGMQTAVSELRNEHEKMIGQNEIDAFLQETESYYNTPSPSTFLYRMEIGISSPILLESIQSLNYDIQLTLFDRADITTEETIVTPATSERLDESMAADYGKKAINEAVTKRNGIANHLAISYDRLAARDYALAHAFDVPEFSAANGMGSDCANFVSKALNAGGIPVNRAGKWYPSPSRGNYAGENWMRTGYYNNGGVVPYMLNKGYFSRQNNISKVYSGSILYRTDTSHVALVTYGDGTTVKFTEHSNYPVTRKNIVYTGSRANFYTP
;
A
#
# COMPACT_ATOMS: atom_id res chain seq x y z
N MET A 1 -43.39 1.17 -82.89
CA MET A 1 -44.11 0.72 -81.67
C MET A 1 -43.39 1.30 -80.46
N LYS A 2 -44.15 1.86 -79.51
CA LYS A 2 -43.85 2.43 -78.16
C LYS A 2 -42.55 1.91 -77.49
N LYS A 3 -41.81 2.59 -76.59
CA LYS A 3 -41.84 3.87 -75.84
C LYS A 3 -40.50 3.87 -75.03
N ARG A 4 -39.70 4.96 -75.05
CA ARG A 4 -39.48 5.95 -73.95
C ARG A 4 -38.63 5.45 -72.74
N ILE A 5 -37.43 6.02 -72.49
CA ILE A 5 -37.10 7.14 -71.52
C ILE A 5 -36.80 6.57 -70.10
N VAL A 6 -35.84 6.99 -69.26
CA VAL A 6 -34.79 8.04 -69.21
C VAL A 6 -33.87 7.76 -67.99
N SER A 7 -32.59 8.13 -68.15
CA SER A 7 -31.55 8.70 -67.28
C SER A 7 -31.64 8.75 -65.75
N PHE A 8 -30.47 8.63 -65.07
CA PHE A 8 -29.62 9.71 -64.48
C PHE A 8 -28.41 9.02 -63.76
N VAL A 9 -27.11 9.20 -64.10
CA VAL A 9 -26.20 10.38 -63.93
C VAL A 9 -25.92 10.64 -62.44
N LEU A 10 -24.72 10.77 -61.85
CA LEU A 10 -23.37 11.18 -62.31
C LEU A 10 -22.29 10.71 -61.29
N ALA A 11 -21.04 10.79 -61.75
CA ALA A 11 -19.75 10.48 -61.15
C ALA A 11 -19.27 11.28 -59.91
N ALA A 12 -18.27 10.73 -59.20
CA ALA A 12 -17.22 11.45 -58.45
C ALA A 12 -15.95 10.56 -58.48
N MET A 13 -15.00 10.78 -59.39
CA MET A 13 -13.82 11.68 -59.34
C MET A 13 -12.74 11.34 -58.29
N LEU A 14 -11.54 11.10 -58.83
CA LEU A 14 -10.23 10.92 -58.20
C LEU A 14 -9.87 12.03 -57.20
N PHE A 15 -9.10 11.66 -56.16
CA PHE A 15 -7.94 12.45 -55.73
C PHE A 15 -6.82 11.55 -55.20
N MET A 16 -5.67 11.55 -55.90
CA MET A 16 -4.37 11.14 -55.35
C MET A 16 -3.89 12.21 -54.38
N ILE A 17 -3.40 11.81 -53.20
CA ILE A 17 -2.47 12.64 -52.42
C ILE A 17 -1.31 11.76 -51.94
N PHE A 18 -0.10 12.22 -52.30
CA PHE A 18 1.21 11.76 -51.87
C PHE A 18 1.41 11.95 -50.36
N ILE A 19 2.03 10.98 -49.68
CA ILE A 19 2.83 11.25 -48.48
C ILE A 19 4.13 10.44 -48.58
N LEU A 20 5.25 11.15 -48.77
CA LEU A 20 6.61 10.66 -48.57
C LEU A 20 7.08 10.97 -47.14
N PRO A 21 8.09 10.26 -46.61
CA PRO A 21 8.46 10.28 -45.20
C PRO A 21 9.37 11.47 -44.86
N VAL A 22 9.25 12.00 -43.64
CA VAL A 22 10.25 12.93 -43.08
C VAL A 22 10.66 12.42 -41.71
N SER A 23 11.88 11.90 -41.66
CA SER A 23 12.70 11.83 -40.46
C SER A 23 13.21 13.23 -40.13
N ALA A 24 13.09 13.64 -38.86
CA ALA A 24 13.93 14.69 -38.30
C ALA A 24 14.26 14.35 -36.84
N TYR A 25 15.48 13.83 -36.66
CA TYR A 25 16.24 13.94 -35.43
C TYR A 25 16.64 15.41 -35.24
N GLN A 26 16.29 16.01 -34.11
CA GLN A 26 16.91 17.21 -33.53
C GLN A 26 16.51 17.23 -32.05
N SER A 27 17.40 16.78 -31.17
CA SER A 27 18.42 17.55 -30.43
C SER A 27 17.92 17.82 -29.01
N LEU A 28 18.62 17.23 -28.03
CA LEU A 28 18.48 17.55 -26.62
C LEU A 28 18.54 19.07 -26.45
N ASP A 29 17.48 19.65 -25.88
CA ASP A 29 17.59 20.90 -25.17
C ASP A 29 16.98 20.73 -23.78
N ASN A 30 17.77 21.11 -22.79
CA ASN A 30 17.60 20.84 -21.38
C ASN A 30 17.11 22.15 -20.74
N SER A 31 15.82 22.45 -20.86
CA SER A 31 15.20 23.51 -20.04
C SER A 31 13.69 23.33 -19.93
N THR A 32 13.22 23.13 -18.70
CA THR A 32 11.93 23.62 -18.16
C THR A 32 10.75 23.62 -19.13
N GLN A 33 10.16 22.45 -19.36
CA GLN A 33 8.75 22.41 -19.75
C GLN A 33 7.90 22.28 -18.47
N PRO A 34 6.94 23.18 -18.23
CA PRO A 34 5.94 22.97 -17.19
C PRO A 34 5.17 21.70 -17.53
N LEU A 35 5.06 20.78 -16.57
CA LEU A 35 4.11 19.67 -16.67
C LEU A 35 2.74 20.24 -17.06
N PRO A 36 2.01 19.61 -18.00
CA PRO A 36 0.68 20.08 -18.36
C PRO A 36 -0.18 20.08 -17.08
N HIS A 37 -0.69 21.26 -16.72
CA HIS A 37 -1.75 21.42 -15.72
C HIS A 37 -3.03 20.79 -16.29
N SER A 38 -3.11 19.45 -16.33
CA SER A 38 -4.42 18.83 -16.22
C SER A 38 -4.85 19.04 -14.78
N GLU A 39 -5.90 19.82 -14.55
CA GLU A 39 -6.67 19.72 -13.32
C GLU A 39 -7.06 18.24 -13.19
N PHE A 40 -6.31 17.47 -12.40
CA PHE A 40 -6.73 16.14 -12.02
C PHE A 40 -8.06 16.34 -11.30
N ALA A 41 -9.14 15.79 -11.83
CA ALA A 41 -10.45 15.87 -11.20
C ALA A 41 -10.37 15.18 -9.84
N SER A 42 -10.12 15.96 -8.80
CA SER A 42 -10.01 15.48 -7.43
C SER A 42 -11.28 15.79 -6.67
N GLN A 43 -11.82 14.79 -5.98
CA GLN A 43 -12.92 15.02 -5.04
C GLN A 43 -12.33 15.50 -3.71
N ILE A 44 -12.72 16.68 -3.23
CA ILE A 44 -12.23 17.23 -1.96
C ILE A 44 -13.38 17.26 -0.96
N GLN A 45 -13.15 16.72 0.23
CA GLN A 45 -14.08 16.73 1.34
C GLN A 45 -13.43 17.44 2.53
N LEU A 46 -14.19 18.34 3.15
CA LEU A 46 -13.77 19.13 4.30
C LEU A 46 -14.62 18.75 5.50
N SER A 47 -13.98 18.26 6.57
CA SER A 47 -14.64 17.83 7.79
C SER A 47 -14.14 18.63 8.98
N ASN A 48 -15.00 19.52 9.53
CA ASN A 48 -14.72 20.32 10.72
C ASN A 48 -13.39 21.10 10.65
N THR A 49 -13.13 21.76 9.51
CA THR A 49 -11.93 22.56 9.25
C THR A 49 -12.31 23.98 8.83
N SER A 50 -11.42 24.93 9.10
CA SER A 50 -11.53 26.32 8.65
C SER A 50 -10.96 26.54 7.23
N LEU A 51 -10.41 25.51 6.60
CA LEU A 51 -9.93 25.60 5.22
C LEU A 51 -11.07 25.94 4.24
N THR A 52 -10.76 26.85 3.33
CA THR A 52 -11.56 27.11 2.12
C THR A 52 -11.25 26.07 1.03
N ASP A 53 -12.17 25.87 0.10
CA ASP A 53 -11.98 24.96 -1.05
C ASP A 53 -10.71 25.27 -1.85
N LYS A 54 -10.38 26.57 -2.02
CA LYS A 54 -9.15 27.00 -2.70
C LYS A 54 -7.90 26.54 -1.96
N GLN A 55 -7.86 26.71 -0.64
CA GLN A 55 -6.71 26.30 0.17
C GLN A 55 -6.57 24.77 0.16
N ALA A 56 -7.69 24.05 0.29
CA ALA A 56 -7.69 22.60 0.24
C ALA A 56 -7.22 22.06 -1.13
N ALA A 57 -7.65 22.67 -2.24
CA ALA A 57 -7.17 22.32 -3.58
C ALA A 57 -5.66 22.53 -3.75
N VAL A 58 -5.14 23.60 -3.17
CA VAL A 58 -3.71 23.90 -3.17
C VAL A 58 -2.91 22.84 -2.38
N LEU A 59 -3.37 22.46 -1.18
CA LEU A 59 -2.75 21.41 -0.37
C LEU A 59 -2.87 20.03 -1.04
N ALA A 60 -4.02 19.72 -1.65
CA ALA A 60 -4.22 18.49 -2.40
C ALA A 60 -3.21 18.36 -3.56
N ASN A 61 -3.03 19.44 -4.34
CA ASN A 61 -2.05 19.48 -5.44
C ASN A 61 -0.61 19.26 -4.93
N TYR A 62 -0.26 19.87 -3.79
CA TYR A 62 1.04 19.61 -3.16
C TYR A 62 1.24 18.11 -2.89
N VAL A 63 0.27 17.45 -2.26
CA VAL A 63 0.37 16.02 -1.93
C VAL A 63 0.40 15.16 -3.21
N GLN A 64 -0.39 15.48 -4.23
CA GLN A 64 -0.34 14.79 -5.53
C GLN A 64 1.06 14.84 -6.15
N LYS A 65 1.69 16.03 -6.18
CA LYS A 65 3.04 16.20 -6.72
C LYS A 65 4.07 15.34 -5.97
N GLN A 66 3.97 15.27 -4.64
CA GLN A 66 4.84 14.40 -3.83
C GLN A 66 4.66 12.94 -4.19
N LEU A 67 3.41 12.46 -4.31
CA LEU A 67 3.10 11.08 -4.70
C LEU A 67 3.61 10.76 -6.10
N PHE A 68 3.34 11.61 -7.10
CA PHE A 68 3.84 11.41 -8.45
C PHE A 68 5.38 11.37 -8.51
N SER A 69 6.06 12.21 -7.75
CA SER A 69 7.53 12.21 -7.68
C SER A 69 8.07 10.92 -7.06
N LYS A 70 7.54 10.53 -5.90
CA LYS A 70 8.00 9.39 -5.09
C LYS A 70 7.85 8.05 -5.81
N TYR A 71 6.73 7.87 -6.51
CA TYR A 71 6.34 6.61 -7.16
C TYR A 71 6.53 6.62 -8.69
N ALA A 72 7.21 7.65 -9.23
CA ALA A 72 7.43 7.85 -10.65
C ALA A 72 8.05 6.62 -11.34
N GLY A 73 7.48 6.22 -12.47
CA GLY A 73 7.96 5.09 -13.28
C GLY A 73 7.62 3.70 -12.73
N LEU A 74 7.00 3.63 -11.56
CA LEU A 74 6.59 2.38 -10.91
C LEU A 74 5.07 2.26 -10.90
N TYR A 75 4.37 3.36 -10.59
CA TYR A 75 2.92 3.39 -10.49
C TYR A 75 2.30 4.52 -11.29
N ALA A 76 1.07 4.29 -11.74
CA ALA A 76 0.14 5.33 -12.17
C ALA A 76 -0.89 5.59 -11.07
N PHE A 77 -1.44 6.80 -11.04
CA PHE A 77 -2.44 7.23 -10.07
C PHE A 77 -3.64 7.84 -10.77
N ASP A 78 -4.83 7.38 -10.42
CA ASP A 78 -6.11 7.85 -10.96
C ASP A 78 -7.15 8.05 -9.83
N HIS A 79 -8.23 8.78 -10.13
CA HIS A 79 -9.39 8.97 -9.23
C HIS A 79 -9.05 9.46 -7.81
N PHE A 80 -8.20 10.49 -7.70
CA PHE A 80 -7.88 11.08 -6.41
C PHE A 80 -9.10 11.62 -5.67
N SER A 81 -9.18 11.32 -4.37
CA SER A 81 -10.05 11.97 -3.41
C SER A 81 -9.27 12.33 -2.14
N PHE A 82 -9.53 13.52 -1.60
CA PHE A 82 -8.88 14.06 -0.41
C PHE A 82 -9.93 14.36 0.66
N GLU A 83 -9.69 13.86 1.86
CA GLU A 83 -10.48 14.18 3.05
C GLU A 83 -9.60 14.94 4.03
N PHE A 84 -9.92 16.21 4.26
CA PHE A 84 -9.22 17.05 5.23
C PHE A 84 -10.01 17.15 6.53
N GLY A 85 -9.31 17.07 7.66
CA GLY A 85 -9.93 17.21 8.98
C GLY A 85 -8.91 17.26 10.11
N ASN A 86 -9.41 17.17 11.35
CA ASN A 86 -8.61 17.22 12.59
C ASN A 86 -7.65 18.42 12.63
N GLU A 87 -8.15 19.57 12.21
CA GLU A 87 -7.39 20.82 12.23
C GLU A 87 -6.95 21.20 13.65
N LYS A 88 -5.71 21.65 13.79
CA LYS A 88 -5.20 22.26 15.02
C LYS A 88 -4.45 23.54 14.69
N ILE A 89 -4.82 24.61 15.39
CA ILE A 89 -4.16 25.91 15.31
C ILE A 89 -3.45 26.15 16.64
N GLU A 90 -2.13 26.25 16.57
CA GLU A 90 -1.23 26.62 17.67
C GLU A 90 -0.63 28.00 17.39
N THR A 91 0.06 28.59 18.36
CA THR A 91 0.58 29.98 18.27
C THR A 91 1.47 30.21 17.05
N ASP A 92 2.25 29.20 16.66
CA ASP A 92 3.27 29.25 15.61
C ASP A 92 3.08 28.20 14.51
N LYS A 93 1.96 27.44 14.55
CA LYS A 93 1.76 26.29 13.67
C LYS A 93 0.30 26.00 13.37
N PHE A 94 0.03 25.72 12.10
CA PHE A 94 -1.22 25.12 11.64
C PHE A 94 -0.93 23.65 11.31
N SER A 95 -1.78 22.74 11.76
CA SER A 95 -1.71 21.34 11.33
C SER A 95 -3.06 20.83 10.89
N ILE A 96 -3.06 19.98 9.87
CA ILE A 96 -4.26 19.34 9.35
C ILE A 96 -3.98 17.92 8.87
N ASP A 97 -4.89 17.02 9.17
CA ASP A 97 -4.85 15.64 8.68
C ASP A 97 -5.45 15.56 7.28
N VAL A 98 -4.84 14.76 6.42
CA VAL A 98 -5.39 14.44 5.10
C VAL A 98 -5.36 12.93 4.85
N ASN A 99 -6.51 12.38 4.47
CA ASN A 99 -6.60 11.05 3.88
C ASN A 99 -6.62 11.21 2.36
N VAL A 100 -5.72 10.52 1.67
CA VAL A 100 -5.67 10.51 0.21
C VAL A 100 -6.13 9.15 -0.28
N ASN A 101 -7.32 9.09 -0.85
CA ASN A 101 -7.85 7.89 -1.50
C ASN A 101 -7.55 7.99 -2.99
N VAL A 102 -6.98 6.94 -3.58
CA VAL A 102 -6.54 6.95 -4.98
C VAL A 102 -6.49 5.52 -5.53
N ASP A 103 -6.71 5.38 -6.83
CA ASP A 103 -6.36 4.14 -7.53
C ASP A 103 -4.87 4.16 -7.86
N MET A 104 -4.10 3.27 -7.22
CA MET A 104 -2.66 3.12 -7.44
C MET A 104 -2.39 1.86 -8.26
N THR A 105 -2.03 2.03 -9.52
CA THR A 105 -1.84 0.95 -10.50
C THR A 105 -0.36 0.66 -10.69
N LEU A 106 0.08 -0.59 -10.50
CA LEU A 106 1.45 -1.01 -10.81
C LEU A 106 1.63 -1.05 -12.34
N ILE A 107 2.51 -0.19 -12.88
CA ILE A 107 2.77 -0.08 -14.33
C ILE A 107 4.12 -0.67 -14.75
N ARG A 108 5.01 -0.95 -13.80
CA ARG A 108 6.21 -1.74 -14.06
C ARG A 108 5.83 -3.21 -14.08
N ASN A 109 6.23 -3.93 -15.13
CA ASN A 109 6.04 -5.38 -15.20
C ASN A 109 6.77 -6.05 -14.01
N PRO A 110 6.12 -6.93 -13.23
CA PRO A 110 6.75 -7.60 -12.09
C PRO A 110 8.06 -8.33 -12.42
N ILE A 111 8.16 -8.92 -13.62
CA ILE A 111 9.39 -9.59 -14.11
C ILE A 111 10.58 -8.63 -14.19
N ASP A 112 10.32 -7.34 -14.39
CA ASP A 112 11.33 -6.30 -14.51
C ASP A 112 11.76 -5.70 -13.18
N SER A 113 11.11 -6.09 -12.07
CA SER A 113 11.47 -5.62 -10.74
C SER A 113 12.91 -6.03 -10.38
N PRO A 114 13.69 -5.17 -9.69
CA PRO A 114 15.03 -5.53 -9.26
C PRO A 114 15.06 -6.80 -8.40
N TYR A 115 14.03 -7.01 -7.57
CA TYR A 115 13.88 -8.22 -6.76
C TYR A 115 13.81 -9.50 -7.61
N VAL A 116 12.94 -9.54 -8.63
CA VAL A 116 12.82 -10.70 -9.53
C VAL A 116 14.09 -10.91 -10.36
N LYS A 117 14.71 -9.83 -10.85
CA LYS A 117 16.01 -9.91 -11.54
C LYS A 117 17.10 -10.52 -10.65
N GLY A 118 17.09 -10.17 -9.37
CA GLY A 118 17.93 -10.78 -8.34
C GLY A 118 17.70 -12.29 -8.19
N MET A 119 16.44 -12.70 -8.09
CA MET A 119 16.06 -14.12 -8.03
C MET A 119 16.52 -14.90 -9.27
N GLN A 120 16.24 -14.37 -10.47
CA GLN A 120 16.65 -14.98 -11.74
C GLN A 120 18.16 -15.12 -11.85
N THR A 121 18.92 -14.11 -11.40
CA THR A 121 20.38 -14.17 -11.35
C THR A 121 20.84 -15.34 -10.49
N ALA A 122 20.33 -15.46 -9.26
CA ALA A 122 20.69 -16.57 -8.37
C ALA A 122 20.33 -17.94 -8.96
N VAL A 123 19.15 -18.10 -9.58
CA VAL A 123 18.77 -19.36 -10.26
C VAL A 123 19.75 -19.71 -11.38
N SER A 124 20.19 -18.73 -12.17
CA SER A 124 21.15 -18.96 -13.26
C SER A 124 22.54 -19.39 -12.77
N GLU A 125 22.92 -19.03 -11.55
CA GLU A 125 24.20 -19.36 -10.92
C GLU A 125 24.19 -20.75 -10.25
N LEU A 126 23.00 -21.33 -9.99
CA LEU A 126 22.87 -22.69 -9.45
C LEU A 126 23.34 -23.73 -10.47
N ARG A 127 24.05 -24.75 -9.99
CA ARG A 127 24.57 -25.84 -10.84
C ARG A 127 23.70 -27.09 -10.84
N ASN A 128 22.93 -27.30 -9.78
CA ASN A 128 22.09 -28.47 -9.58
C ASN A 128 20.69 -28.21 -10.17
N GLU A 129 20.22 -29.08 -11.06
CA GLU A 129 18.92 -28.92 -11.73
C GLU A 129 17.71 -29.00 -10.76
N HIS A 130 17.81 -29.78 -9.68
CA HIS A 130 16.77 -29.80 -8.64
C HIS A 130 16.73 -28.48 -7.86
N GLU A 131 17.89 -27.87 -7.58
CA GLU A 131 17.95 -26.55 -6.93
C GLU A 131 17.42 -25.45 -7.85
N LYS A 132 17.73 -25.50 -9.15
CA LYS A 132 17.14 -24.60 -10.15
C LYS A 132 15.62 -24.70 -10.18
N MET A 133 15.08 -25.92 -10.16
CA MET A 133 13.63 -26.15 -10.10
C MET A 133 13.02 -25.56 -8.82
N ILE A 134 13.67 -25.71 -7.66
CA ILE A 134 13.22 -25.06 -6.41
C ILE A 134 13.19 -23.54 -6.59
N GLY A 135 14.29 -22.95 -7.06
CA GLY A 135 14.37 -21.51 -7.24
C GLY A 135 13.37 -20.97 -8.27
N GLN A 136 13.13 -21.70 -9.36
CA GLN A 136 12.13 -21.32 -10.35
C GLN A 136 10.72 -21.34 -9.77
N ASN A 137 10.37 -22.35 -8.95
CA ASN A 137 9.07 -22.39 -8.28
C ASN A 137 8.85 -21.18 -7.34
N GLU A 138 9.89 -20.68 -6.68
CA GLU A 138 9.80 -19.47 -5.86
C GLU A 138 9.55 -18.21 -6.70
N ILE A 139 10.21 -18.09 -7.86
CA ILE A 139 9.96 -17.01 -8.82
C ILE A 139 8.52 -17.07 -9.34
N ASP A 140 8.08 -18.24 -9.77
CA ASP A 140 6.74 -18.45 -10.32
C ASP A 140 5.66 -18.14 -9.27
N ALA A 141 5.86 -18.55 -8.02
CA ALA A 141 4.93 -18.26 -6.92
C ALA A 141 4.84 -16.75 -6.62
N PHE A 142 5.97 -16.02 -6.66
CA PHE A 142 5.99 -14.57 -6.49
C PHE A 142 5.30 -13.86 -7.66
N LEU A 143 5.59 -14.27 -8.90
CA LEU A 143 5.01 -13.68 -10.10
C LEU A 143 3.51 -13.95 -10.19
N GLN A 144 3.04 -15.15 -9.85
CA GLN A 144 1.62 -15.49 -9.87
C GLN A 144 0.76 -14.52 -9.06
N GLU A 145 1.24 -14.07 -7.89
CA GLU A 145 0.55 -13.05 -7.12
C GLU A 145 0.75 -11.66 -7.73
N THR A 146 1.99 -11.27 -8.01
CA THR A 146 2.30 -9.89 -8.39
C THR A 146 1.81 -9.51 -9.79
N GLU A 147 1.72 -10.46 -10.72
CA GLU A 147 1.10 -10.28 -12.03
C GLU A 147 -0.40 -9.99 -11.92
N SER A 148 -1.08 -10.48 -10.88
CA SER A 148 -2.48 -10.11 -10.62
C SER A 148 -2.67 -8.63 -10.27
N TYR A 149 -1.58 -7.94 -9.88
CA TYR A 149 -1.58 -6.51 -9.59
C TYR A 149 -1.19 -5.66 -10.80
N TYR A 150 -0.51 -6.25 -11.78
CA TYR A 150 0.03 -5.53 -12.92
C TYR A 150 -1.08 -4.96 -13.79
N ASN A 151 -1.01 -3.67 -14.11
CA ASN A 151 -2.02 -2.92 -14.86
C ASN A 151 -3.46 -3.05 -14.31
N THR A 152 -3.59 -3.38 -13.02
CA THR A 152 -4.88 -3.50 -12.35
C THR A 152 -5.02 -2.38 -11.31
N PRO A 153 -6.00 -1.47 -11.46
CA PRO A 153 -6.26 -0.43 -10.47
C PRO A 153 -6.48 -1.02 -9.07
N SER A 154 -5.75 -0.48 -8.10
CA SER A 154 -5.83 -0.91 -6.70
C SER A 154 -6.19 0.27 -5.81
N PRO A 155 -7.43 0.30 -5.26
CA PRO A 155 -7.82 1.32 -4.29
C PRO A 155 -6.87 1.36 -3.12
N SER A 156 -6.31 2.53 -2.84
CA SER A 156 -5.24 2.75 -1.88
C SER A 156 -5.50 4.01 -1.07
N THR A 157 -5.15 3.96 0.21
CA THR A 157 -5.25 5.11 1.11
C THR A 157 -3.87 5.50 1.62
N PHE A 158 -3.49 6.76 1.45
CA PHE A 158 -2.35 7.37 2.15
C PHE A 158 -2.87 8.22 3.29
N LEU A 159 -2.17 8.18 4.43
CA LEU A 159 -2.52 8.95 5.62
C LEU A 159 -1.38 9.92 5.91
N TYR A 160 -1.68 11.21 5.84
CA TYR A 160 -0.71 12.24 6.15
C TYR A 160 -1.24 13.23 7.19
N ARG A 161 -0.30 13.92 7.82
CA ARG A 161 -0.49 15.21 8.50
C ARG A 161 0.38 16.25 7.82
N MET A 162 -0.19 17.39 7.49
CA MET A 162 0.55 18.55 7.03
C MET A 162 0.71 19.53 8.18
N GLU A 163 1.91 20.06 8.35
CA GLU A 163 2.20 21.16 9.27
C GLU A 163 2.72 22.35 8.49
N ILE A 164 2.18 23.52 8.81
CA ILE A 164 2.51 24.80 8.19
C ILE A 164 2.92 25.77 9.29
N GLY A 165 4.15 26.29 9.23
CA GLY A 165 4.62 27.30 10.18
C GLY A 165 3.84 28.61 10.03
N ILE A 166 3.29 29.13 11.14
CA ILE A 166 2.58 30.41 11.20
C ILE A 166 3.49 31.42 11.90
N SER A 167 4.17 32.27 11.15
CA SER A 167 4.92 33.41 11.72
C SER A 167 4.06 34.67 11.89
N SER A 168 2.81 34.68 11.41
CA SER A 168 1.81 35.75 11.59
C SER A 168 0.40 35.26 11.25
N PRO A 169 -0.68 35.75 11.90
CA PRO A 169 -2.08 35.36 11.60
C PRO A 169 -2.55 35.62 10.15
N ILE A 170 -1.74 36.31 9.33
CA ILE A 170 -1.99 36.58 7.90
C ILE A 170 -1.73 35.34 7.01
N LEU A 171 -1.14 34.25 7.55
CA LEU A 171 -0.68 33.11 6.74
C LEU A 171 -1.81 32.21 6.19
N LEU A 172 -3.00 32.16 6.80
CA LEU A 172 -4.11 31.41 6.21
C LEU A 172 -4.48 31.98 4.83
N GLU A 173 -4.50 33.31 4.66
CA GLU A 173 -4.71 33.93 3.34
C GLU A 173 -3.59 33.59 2.35
N SER A 174 -2.36 33.36 2.82
CA SER A 174 -1.20 33.04 1.97
C SER A 174 -1.25 31.64 1.33
N ILE A 175 -1.98 30.68 1.93
CA ILE A 175 -2.21 29.35 1.35
C ILE A 175 -2.91 29.47 -0.02
N GLN A 176 -3.65 30.57 -0.28
CA GLN A 176 -4.39 30.75 -1.53
C GLN A 176 -3.53 30.83 -2.80
N SER A 177 -2.22 31.08 -2.68
CA SER A 177 -1.36 31.24 -3.86
C SER A 177 -0.16 30.28 -3.94
N LEU A 178 0.23 29.62 -2.83
CA LEU A 178 1.51 28.89 -2.68
C LEU A 178 2.73 29.61 -3.31
N ASN A 179 2.66 30.93 -3.51
CA ASN A 179 3.65 31.68 -4.28
C ASN A 179 4.69 32.37 -3.39
N TYR A 180 4.74 32.01 -2.11
CA TYR A 180 5.73 32.48 -1.14
C TYR A 180 6.03 31.36 -0.17
N ASP A 181 7.26 30.85 -0.17
CA ASP A 181 7.98 30.11 0.88
C ASP A 181 7.16 29.57 2.07
N ILE A 182 6.08 28.82 1.82
CA ILE A 182 5.33 28.16 2.89
C ILE A 182 6.21 27.01 3.36
N GLN A 183 6.70 27.09 4.60
CA GLN A 183 7.34 25.96 5.27
C GLN A 183 6.28 24.91 5.60
N LEU A 184 5.86 24.17 4.57
CA LEU A 184 4.97 23.02 4.67
C LEU A 184 5.83 21.78 4.87
N THR A 185 5.60 21.09 5.98
CA THR A 185 6.20 19.79 6.27
C THR A 185 5.12 18.72 6.22
N LEU A 186 5.39 17.63 5.49
CA LEU A 186 4.49 16.48 5.39
C LEU A 186 4.97 15.40 6.36
N PHE A 187 4.03 14.78 7.07
CA PHE A 187 4.28 13.66 7.98
C PHE A 187 3.42 12.47 7.57
N ASP A 188 4.01 11.29 7.51
CA ASP A 188 3.30 10.02 7.49
C ASP A 188 2.51 9.86 8.78
N ARG A 189 1.25 9.44 8.67
CA ARG A 189 0.33 9.31 9.80
C ARG A 189 -0.12 7.86 9.98
N ALA A 190 -0.24 7.42 11.22
CA ALA A 190 -0.88 6.17 11.57
C ALA A 190 -1.87 6.40 12.72
N ASP A 191 -3.14 6.10 12.50
CA ASP A 191 -4.17 6.24 13.54
C ASP A 191 -4.35 4.89 14.23
N ILE A 192 -3.85 4.80 15.46
CA ILE A 192 -3.79 3.54 16.21
C ILE A 192 -5.08 3.33 16.99
N THR A 193 -5.51 4.38 17.68
CA THR A 193 -6.77 4.48 18.42
C THR A 193 -7.37 5.86 18.22
N THR A 194 -8.56 6.10 18.76
CA THR A 194 -9.16 7.44 18.86
C THR A 194 -8.27 8.48 19.56
N GLU A 195 -7.33 8.05 20.39
CA GLU A 195 -6.49 8.93 21.22
C GLU A 195 -5.01 8.90 20.83
N GLU A 196 -4.59 7.91 20.05
CA GLU A 196 -3.19 7.65 19.72
C GLU A 196 -2.98 7.72 18.20
N THR A 197 -2.23 8.73 17.78
CA THR A 197 -1.78 8.91 16.40
C THR A 197 -0.26 9.04 16.38
N ILE A 198 0.39 8.28 15.51
CA ILE A 198 1.83 8.42 15.26
C ILE A 198 2.02 9.28 14.03
N VAL A 199 2.90 10.27 14.13
CA VAL A 199 3.35 11.08 13.00
C VAL A 199 4.86 10.92 12.84
N THR A 200 5.32 10.70 11.61
CA THR A 200 6.74 10.56 11.28
C THR A 200 7.03 11.42 10.05
N PRO A 201 8.15 12.18 9.99
CA PRO A 201 8.46 12.99 8.83
C PRO A 201 8.39 12.17 7.54
N ALA A 202 7.61 12.62 6.57
CA ALA A 202 7.48 11.94 5.29
C ALA A 202 8.72 12.21 4.44
N THR A 203 9.19 11.19 3.73
CA THR A 203 10.26 11.35 2.74
C THR A 203 9.68 11.66 1.38
N SER A 204 10.19 12.70 0.72
CA SER A 204 9.93 13.03 -0.69
C SER A 204 10.85 12.27 -1.65
N GLU A 205 11.80 11.51 -1.10
CA GLU A 205 12.72 10.67 -1.86
C GLU A 205 11.94 9.60 -2.63
N ARG A 206 12.47 9.26 -3.81
CA ARG A 206 11.99 8.11 -4.58
C ARG A 206 12.13 6.84 -3.76
N LEU A 207 11.27 5.87 -4.05
CA LEU A 207 11.39 4.55 -3.47
C LEU A 207 12.79 3.97 -3.72
N ASP A 208 13.45 3.57 -2.63
CA ASP A 208 14.78 2.96 -2.68
C ASP A 208 14.65 1.44 -2.88
N GLU A 209 15.05 0.98 -4.06
CA GLU A 209 15.12 -0.44 -4.42
C GLU A 209 16.57 -0.93 -4.60
N SER A 210 17.55 -0.16 -4.11
CA SER A 210 18.99 -0.47 -4.31
C SER A 210 19.38 -1.87 -3.82
N MET A 211 18.77 -2.33 -2.73
CA MET A 211 19.03 -3.64 -2.12
C MET A 211 18.11 -4.76 -2.65
N ALA A 212 17.08 -4.44 -3.44
CA ALA A 212 16.05 -5.40 -3.82
C ALA A 212 16.62 -6.60 -4.62
N ALA A 213 17.58 -6.36 -5.51
CA ALA A 213 18.24 -7.45 -6.25
C ALA A 213 19.03 -8.41 -5.35
N ASP A 214 19.78 -7.90 -4.38
CA ASP A 214 20.52 -8.74 -3.44
C ASP A 214 19.57 -9.55 -2.56
N TYR A 215 18.43 -8.97 -2.20
CA TYR A 215 17.39 -9.70 -1.48
C TYR A 215 16.74 -10.79 -2.32
N GLY A 216 16.52 -10.56 -3.61
CA GLY A 216 16.06 -11.60 -4.54
C GLY A 216 17.03 -12.78 -4.58
N LYS A 217 18.33 -12.50 -4.68
CA LYS A 217 19.35 -13.56 -4.62
C LYS A 217 19.30 -14.34 -3.30
N LYS A 218 19.18 -13.64 -2.18
CA LYS A 218 19.11 -14.24 -0.85
C LYS A 218 17.88 -15.14 -0.69
N ALA A 219 16.72 -14.74 -1.21
CA ALA A 219 15.49 -15.52 -1.13
C ALA A 219 15.64 -16.91 -1.79
N ILE A 220 16.27 -16.97 -2.97
CA ILE A 220 16.53 -18.24 -3.67
C ILE A 220 17.49 -19.13 -2.87
N ASN A 221 18.58 -18.57 -2.35
CA ASN A 221 19.53 -19.32 -1.53
C ASN A 221 18.89 -19.88 -0.25
N GLU A 222 18.01 -19.10 0.40
CA GLU A 222 17.24 -19.53 1.58
C GLU A 222 16.28 -20.67 1.23
N ALA A 223 15.54 -20.57 0.12
CA ALA A 223 14.59 -21.59 -0.32
C ALA A 223 15.27 -22.94 -0.64
N VAL A 224 16.40 -22.90 -1.37
CA VAL A 224 17.21 -24.09 -1.68
C VAL A 224 17.76 -24.73 -0.41
N THR A 225 18.31 -23.92 0.51
CA THR A 225 18.85 -24.42 1.79
C THR A 225 17.76 -25.08 2.65
N LYS A 226 16.59 -24.44 2.75
CA LYS A 226 15.44 -24.94 3.54
C LYS A 226 14.91 -26.27 3.01
N ARG A 227 14.88 -26.46 1.68
CA ARG A 227 14.45 -27.70 1.02
C ARG A 227 15.49 -28.82 1.09
N ASN A 228 16.78 -28.48 1.09
CA ASN A 228 17.86 -29.47 1.18
C ASN A 228 18.12 -29.92 2.63
N GLY A 229 17.85 -29.07 3.62
CA GLY A 229 17.73 -29.50 5.02
C GLY A 229 16.43 -30.29 5.22
N ILE A 230 16.48 -31.42 5.94
CA ILE A 230 15.27 -32.14 6.37
C ILE A 230 14.52 -31.25 7.37
N ALA A 231 13.76 -30.28 6.86
CA ALA A 231 12.99 -29.39 7.70
C ALA A 231 11.65 -30.06 7.99
N ASN A 232 11.57 -30.70 9.17
CA ASN A 232 10.32 -30.96 9.86
C ASN A 232 9.62 -29.61 10.12
N HIS A 233 8.96 -29.05 9.11
CA HIS A 233 7.99 -27.98 9.34
C HIS A 233 6.68 -28.62 9.77
N LEU A 234 6.14 -28.13 10.88
CA LEU A 234 4.84 -28.50 11.41
C LEU A 234 3.79 -28.45 10.29
N ALA A 235 2.96 -29.50 10.22
CA ALA A 235 2.00 -29.80 9.16
C ALA A 235 0.78 -28.85 9.14
N ILE A 236 0.99 -27.54 9.03
CA ILE A 236 -0.09 -26.57 8.85
C ILE A 236 0.10 -25.87 7.51
N SER A 237 -0.87 -26.05 6.63
CA SER A 237 -0.99 -25.31 5.38
C SER A 237 -1.65 -23.97 5.70
N TYR A 238 -0.90 -22.88 5.57
CA TYR A 238 -1.44 -21.52 5.71
C TYR A 238 -1.74 -20.94 4.32
N ASP A 239 -3.01 -20.70 4.04
CA ASP A 239 -3.47 -19.97 2.86
C ASP A 239 -3.49 -18.46 3.14
N ARG A 240 -2.40 -17.83 2.74
CA ARG A 240 -2.18 -16.39 2.91
C ARG A 240 -3.16 -15.52 2.10
N LEU A 241 -3.69 -16.03 0.99
CA LEU A 241 -4.64 -15.30 0.16
C LEU A 241 -6.04 -15.36 0.76
N ALA A 242 -6.44 -16.49 1.34
CA ALA A 242 -7.67 -16.58 2.13
C ALA A 242 -7.64 -15.62 3.35
N ALA A 243 -6.48 -15.48 4.02
CA ALA A 243 -6.32 -14.50 5.08
C ALA A 243 -6.45 -13.04 4.59
N ARG A 244 -5.82 -12.72 3.44
CA ARG A 244 -5.98 -11.42 2.78
C ARG A 244 -7.45 -11.13 2.47
N ASP A 245 -8.13 -12.07 1.85
CA ASP A 245 -9.50 -11.90 1.38
C ASP A 245 -10.45 -11.70 2.57
N TYR A 246 -10.22 -12.43 3.68
CA TYR A 246 -10.90 -12.18 4.94
C TYR A 246 -10.68 -10.74 5.42
N ALA A 247 -9.44 -10.27 5.50
CA ALA A 247 -9.15 -8.91 5.97
C ALA A 247 -9.81 -7.84 5.08
N LEU A 248 -9.81 -8.03 3.75
CA LEU A 248 -10.44 -7.09 2.82
C LEU A 248 -11.96 -7.08 2.91
N ALA A 249 -12.59 -8.22 3.17
CA ALA A 249 -14.03 -8.36 3.32
C ALA A 249 -14.54 -7.79 4.65
N HIS A 250 -13.75 -7.92 5.71
CA HIS A 250 -14.11 -7.53 7.08
C HIS A 250 -13.51 -6.19 7.52
N ALA A 251 -12.86 -5.45 6.62
CA ALA A 251 -12.12 -4.23 6.94
C ALA A 251 -12.94 -3.13 7.66
N PHE A 252 -14.26 -3.09 7.42
CA PHE A 252 -15.16 -2.05 7.94
C PHE A 252 -16.12 -2.59 8.99
N ASP A 253 -15.89 -3.82 9.47
CA ASP A 253 -16.72 -4.41 10.49
C ASP A 253 -16.61 -3.60 11.79
N VAL A 254 -17.71 -3.56 12.54
CA VAL A 254 -17.69 -2.94 13.87
C VAL A 254 -16.74 -3.74 14.77
N PRO A 255 -15.73 -3.11 15.40
CA PRO A 255 -14.79 -3.80 16.25
C PRO A 255 -15.48 -4.59 17.36
N GLU A 256 -15.04 -5.82 17.61
CA GLU A 256 -15.53 -6.60 18.74
C GLU A 256 -14.94 -6.11 20.05
N PHE A 257 -13.68 -5.66 20.02
CA PHE A 257 -13.00 -4.98 21.11
C PHE A 257 -12.86 -3.49 20.81
N SER A 258 -13.57 -2.63 21.53
CA SER A 258 -13.67 -1.20 21.20
C SER A 258 -13.61 -0.31 22.43
N ALA A 259 -13.45 0.99 22.20
CA ALA A 259 -13.65 1.99 23.25
C ALA A 259 -15.11 1.97 23.75
N ALA A 260 -16.07 1.82 22.85
CA ALA A 260 -17.50 1.86 23.15
C ALA A 260 -17.97 0.75 24.11
N ASN A 261 -17.30 -0.40 24.12
CA ASN A 261 -17.58 -1.49 25.05
C ASN A 261 -16.49 -1.68 26.13
N GLY A 262 -15.54 -0.73 26.24
CA GLY A 262 -14.50 -0.74 27.27
C GLY A 262 -13.49 -1.87 27.17
N MET A 263 -13.35 -2.52 26.01
CA MET A 263 -12.48 -3.69 25.83
C MET A 263 -11.16 -3.40 25.08
N GLY A 264 -10.85 -2.13 24.84
CA GLY A 264 -9.60 -1.72 24.19
C GLY A 264 -9.72 -1.67 22.67
N SER A 265 -8.74 -2.24 21.95
CA SER A 265 -8.62 -2.19 20.49
C SER A 265 -8.71 -3.58 19.86
N ASP A 266 -9.33 -3.67 18.68
CA ASP A 266 -9.61 -4.92 17.97
C ASP A 266 -8.50 -5.36 17.02
N CYS A 267 -7.40 -4.59 16.91
CA CYS A 267 -6.33 -4.84 15.94
C CYS A 267 -5.82 -6.29 15.95
N ALA A 268 -5.52 -6.84 17.13
CA ALA A 268 -5.05 -8.21 17.27
C ALA A 268 -6.15 -9.26 16.99
N ASN A 269 -7.40 -8.99 17.37
CA ASN A 269 -8.52 -9.88 17.10
C ASN A 269 -8.78 -9.99 15.59
N PHE A 270 -8.78 -8.85 14.89
CA PHE A 270 -8.92 -8.77 13.45
C PHE A 270 -7.85 -9.57 12.72
N VAL A 271 -6.58 -9.34 13.06
CA VAL A 271 -5.46 -10.11 12.48
C VAL A 271 -5.61 -11.60 12.81
N SER A 272 -5.94 -11.96 14.05
CA SER A 272 -6.09 -13.36 14.45
C SER A 272 -7.20 -14.09 13.71
N LYS A 273 -8.34 -13.42 13.47
CA LYS A 273 -9.43 -13.96 12.65
C LYS A 273 -9.00 -14.16 11.20
N ALA A 274 -8.27 -13.21 10.62
CA ALA A 274 -7.74 -13.34 9.28
C ALA A 274 -6.74 -14.51 9.16
N LEU A 275 -5.82 -14.64 10.12
CA LEU A 275 -4.88 -15.77 10.15
C LEU A 275 -5.59 -17.12 10.32
N ASN A 276 -6.66 -17.17 11.12
CA ASN A 276 -7.48 -18.37 11.27
C ASN A 276 -8.28 -18.70 10.01
N ALA A 277 -8.81 -17.70 9.29
CA ALA A 277 -9.43 -17.87 7.98
C ALA A 277 -8.45 -18.40 6.94
N GLY A 278 -7.17 -18.02 7.04
CA GLY A 278 -6.08 -18.61 6.28
C GLY A 278 -5.65 -20.00 6.75
N GLY A 279 -6.33 -20.62 7.72
CA GLY A 279 -6.10 -22.01 8.11
C GLY A 279 -5.21 -22.24 9.32
N ILE A 280 -4.75 -21.19 10.04
CA ILE A 280 -4.06 -21.39 11.33
C ILE A 280 -5.07 -21.92 12.37
N PRO A 281 -4.91 -23.15 12.90
CA PRO A 281 -5.94 -23.78 13.72
C PRO A 281 -6.03 -23.14 15.11
N VAL A 282 -7.25 -23.14 15.64
CA VAL A 282 -7.52 -22.79 17.04
C VAL A 282 -6.76 -23.74 17.97
N ASN A 283 -6.14 -23.18 19.00
CA ASN A 283 -5.39 -23.91 20.02
C ASN A 283 -5.76 -23.37 21.42
N ARG A 284 -6.69 -24.06 22.08
CA ARG A 284 -7.14 -23.70 23.43
C ARG A 284 -6.04 -23.78 24.48
N ALA A 285 -5.21 -24.82 24.44
CA ALA A 285 -4.10 -24.99 25.38
C ALA A 285 -3.05 -23.88 25.24
N GLY A 286 -2.79 -23.44 24.01
CA GLY A 286 -1.90 -22.31 23.69
C GLY A 286 -2.56 -20.94 23.82
N LYS A 287 -3.78 -20.84 24.37
CA LYS A 287 -4.54 -19.60 24.49
C LYS A 287 -4.71 -18.82 23.18
N TRP A 288 -4.79 -19.53 22.05
CA TRP A 288 -5.06 -19.00 20.72
C TRP A 288 -6.44 -19.47 20.26
N TYR A 289 -7.48 -18.71 20.59
CA TYR A 289 -8.86 -19.03 20.23
C TYR A 289 -9.71 -17.76 20.24
N PRO A 290 -10.74 -17.66 19.37
CA PRO A 290 -11.64 -16.51 19.33
C PRO A 290 -12.48 -16.43 20.60
N SER A 291 -13.03 -15.25 20.85
CA SER A 291 -14.06 -15.10 21.89
C SER A 291 -15.28 -15.97 21.58
N PRO A 292 -15.90 -16.64 22.57
CA PRO A 292 -17.09 -17.46 22.34
C PRO A 292 -18.32 -16.64 21.93
N SER A 293 -18.35 -15.34 22.26
CA SER A 293 -19.37 -14.41 21.84
C SER A 293 -18.89 -12.97 22.00
N ARG A 294 -19.50 -12.03 21.26
CA ARG A 294 -19.17 -10.60 21.35
C ARG A 294 -19.27 -10.10 22.80
N GLY A 295 -18.28 -9.35 23.25
CA GLY A 295 -18.20 -8.83 24.63
C GLY A 295 -17.47 -9.75 25.62
N ASN A 296 -17.11 -10.98 25.22
CA ASN A 296 -16.25 -11.85 26.03
C ASN A 296 -14.78 -11.77 25.61
N TYR A 297 -13.90 -12.15 26.53
CA TYR A 297 -12.47 -12.26 26.24
C TYR A 297 -12.17 -13.49 25.38
N ALA A 298 -11.31 -13.29 24.37
CA ALA A 298 -10.70 -14.35 23.59
C ALA A 298 -9.53 -15.00 24.36
N GLY A 299 -8.78 -15.90 23.72
CA GLY A 299 -7.50 -16.34 24.25
C GLY A 299 -6.47 -15.19 24.27
N GLU A 300 -5.57 -15.16 25.25
CA GLU A 300 -4.58 -14.08 25.40
C GLU A 300 -3.73 -13.87 24.15
N ASN A 301 -3.32 -14.95 23.49
CA ASN A 301 -2.53 -14.87 22.27
C ASN A 301 -3.36 -14.41 21.06
N TRP A 302 -4.69 -14.47 21.12
CA TRP A 302 -5.58 -14.05 20.04
C TRP A 302 -5.87 -12.55 20.05
N MET A 303 -6.06 -11.96 21.23
CA MET A 303 -6.50 -10.56 21.34
C MET A 303 -5.42 -9.59 21.80
N ARG A 304 -4.19 -10.05 22.03
CA ARG A 304 -3.03 -9.18 22.33
C ARG A 304 -2.09 -9.12 21.14
N THR A 305 -1.38 -8.00 20.99
CA THR A 305 -0.38 -7.82 19.94
C THR A 305 0.94 -8.55 20.25
N GLY A 306 1.34 -8.54 21.53
CA GLY A 306 2.67 -8.95 21.99
C GLY A 306 3.49 -7.81 22.61
N TYR A 307 3.02 -6.57 22.54
CA TYR A 307 3.76 -5.36 22.93
C TYR A 307 4.32 -5.37 24.36
N TYR A 308 3.54 -5.85 25.33
CA TYR A 308 3.96 -5.88 26.73
C TYR A 308 4.66 -7.19 27.14
N ASN A 309 5.15 -7.99 26.18
CA ASN A 309 5.76 -9.30 26.43
C ASN A 309 4.88 -10.27 27.26
N ASN A 310 3.55 -10.12 27.17
CA ASN A 310 2.56 -10.86 27.96
C ASN A 310 1.70 -11.80 27.07
N GLY A 311 2.32 -12.37 26.04
CA GLY A 311 1.63 -13.11 24.98
C GLY A 311 1.01 -12.19 23.93
N GLY A 312 0.53 -12.78 22.84
CA GLY A 312 -0.07 -12.07 21.72
C GLY A 312 0.14 -12.77 20.38
N VAL A 313 -0.51 -12.26 19.35
CA VAL A 313 -0.54 -12.87 18.03
C VAL A 313 0.86 -13.01 17.45
N VAL A 314 1.68 -11.94 17.49
CA VAL A 314 3.04 -11.95 16.95
C VAL A 314 3.94 -12.96 17.67
N PRO A 315 4.13 -12.90 19.00
CA PRO A 315 4.99 -13.87 19.68
C PRO A 315 4.44 -15.30 19.57
N TYR A 316 3.12 -15.51 19.51
CA TYR A 316 2.55 -16.84 19.32
C TYR A 316 2.90 -17.42 17.94
N MET A 317 2.76 -16.65 16.86
CA MET A 317 3.11 -17.09 15.50
C MET A 317 4.60 -17.40 15.36
N LEU A 318 5.46 -16.59 15.99
CA LEU A 318 6.90 -16.82 16.04
C LEU A 318 7.26 -18.09 16.82
N ASN A 319 6.73 -18.25 18.03
CA ASN A 319 7.04 -19.38 18.92
C ASN A 319 6.56 -20.72 18.34
N LYS A 320 5.50 -20.69 17.52
CA LYS A 320 5.02 -21.86 16.78
C LYS A 320 5.83 -22.16 15.53
N GLY A 321 6.75 -21.28 15.13
CA GLY A 321 7.49 -21.38 13.88
C GLY A 321 6.61 -21.23 12.65
N TYR A 322 5.44 -20.61 12.79
CA TYR A 322 4.51 -20.35 11.68
C TYR A 322 4.91 -19.11 10.90
N PHE A 323 5.55 -18.15 11.56
CA PHE A 323 6.00 -16.90 10.96
C PHE A 323 7.44 -16.61 11.37
N SER A 324 8.12 -15.78 10.57
CA SER A 324 9.46 -15.27 10.82
C SER A 324 9.52 -13.76 10.54
N ARG A 325 10.37 -13.05 11.28
CA ARG A 325 10.56 -11.60 11.09
C ARG A 325 11.22 -11.33 9.74
N GLN A 326 10.66 -10.39 8.97
CA GLN A 326 11.28 -9.85 7.76
C GLN A 326 11.78 -8.44 7.98
N ASN A 327 13.03 -8.21 7.58
CA ASN A 327 13.66 -6.89 7.56
C ASN A 327 13.70 -6.28 6.16
N ASN A 328 13.09 -6.94 5.19
CA ASN A 328 13.08 -6.51 3.81
C ASN A 328 11.65 -6.44 3.28
N ILE A 329 11.24 -5.26 2.84
CA ILE A 329 9.93 -5.00 2.27
C ILE A 329 9.66 -5.84 1.02
N SER A 330 10.69 -6.15 0.21
CA SER A 330 10.49 -6.94 -1.02
C SER A 330 10.10 -8.39 -0.76
N LYS A 331 10.28 -8.88 0.47
CA LYS A 331 9.86 -10.21 0.92
C LYS A 331 8.52 -10.19 1.64
N VAL A 332 7.86 -9.04 1.75
CA VAL A 332 6.58 -8.89 2.43
C VAL A 332 5.46 -9.04 1.39
N TYR A 333 4.53 -9.95 1.64
CA TYR A 333 3.43 -10.29 0.74
C TYR A 333 2.10 -10.39 1.48
N SER A 334 1.00 -10.51 0.74
CA SER A 334 -0.34 -10.64 1.33
C SER A 334 -0.43 -11.79 2.32
N GLY A 335 -1.08 -11.56 3.46
CA GLY A 335 -1.16 -12.49 4.60
C GLY A 335 -0.02 -12.36 5.61
N SER A 336 0.96 -11.47 5.36
CA SER A 336 1.96 -11.09 6.37
C SER A 336 1.34 -10.23 7.48
N ILE A 337 1.99 -10.19 8.64
CA ILE A 337 1.61 -9.31 9.75
C ILE A 337 2.51 -8.07 9.71
N LEU A 338 1.89 -6.88 9.72
CA LEU A 338 2.56 -5.65 10.09
C LEU A 338 2.39 -5.47 11.60
N TYR A 339 3.47 -5.22 12.31
CA TYR A 339 3.48 -4.97 13.75
C TYR A 339 4.22 -3.68 14.06
N ARG A 340 3.52 -2.70 14.63
CA ARG A 340 4.16 -1.48 15.11
C ARG A 340 4.88 -1.77 16.40
N THR A 341 6.13 -1.33 16.52
CA THR A 341 6.98 -1.66 17.67
C THR A 341 7.05 -0.55 18.70
N ASP A 342 6.63 0.65 18.34
CA ASP A 342 6.55 1.84 19.20
C ASP A 342 5.15 2.01 19.82
N THR A 343 4.18 1.21 19.38
CA THR A 343 2.81 1.17 19.92
C THR A 343 2.26 -0.25 19.90
N SER A 344 1.22 -0.54 20.68
CA SER A 344 0.56 -1.85 20.69
C SER A 344 -0.41 -2.00 19.53
N HIS A 345 0.09 -2.15 18.29
CA HIS A 345 -0.76 -2.26 17.10
C HIS A 345 -0.28 -3.27 16.06
N VAL A 346 -1.21 -4.02 15.49
CA VAL A 346 -0.96 -4.97 14.40
C VAL A 346 -1.98 -4.79 13.27
N ALA A 347 -1.56 -5.10 12.05
CA ALA A 347 -2.39 -5.09 10.86
C ALA A 347 -2.06 -6.28 9.96
N LEU A 348 -2.96 -6.63 9.05
CA LEU A 348 -2.70 -7.65 8.04
C LEU A 348 -2.28 -6.98 6.73
N VAL A 349 -1.16 -7.42 6.17
CA VAL A 349 -0.73 -7.04 4.83
C VAL A 349 -1.70 -7.64 3.81
N THR A 350 -2.25 -6.79 2.94
CA THR A 350 -3.21 -7.18 1.91
C THR A 350 -2.67 -7.04 0.48
N TYR A 351 -1.48 -6.45 0.35
CA TYR A 351 -0.79 -6.24 -0.91
C TYR A 351 0.71 -6.17 -0.66
N GLY A 352 1.50 -6.82 -1.50
CA GLY A 352 2.95 -6.69 -1.53
C GLY A 352 3.50 -7.09 -2.90
N ASP A 353 4.10 -6.15 -3.62
CA ASP A 353 4.58 -6.35 -5.00
C ASP A 353 6.11 -6.34 -5.10
N GLY A 354 6.81 -6.49 -3.98
CA GLY A 354 8.26 -6.36 -3.89
C GLY A 354 8.76 -4.93 -3.68
N THR A 355 7.89 -3.92 -3.83
CA THR A 355 8.24 -2.50 -3.80
C THR A 355 7.40 -1.74 -2.76
N THR A 356 6.08 -1.91 -2.83
CA THR A 356 5.10 -1.28 -1.96
C THR A 356 4.33 -2.35 -1.20
N VAL A 357 4.00 -2.02 0.06
CA VAL A 357 3.12 -2.83 0.90
C VAL A 357 1.87 -2.03 1.23
N LYS A 358 0.71 -2.69 1.17
CA LYS A 358 -0.54 -2.14 1.68
C LYS A 358 -1.10 -3.07 2.75
N PHE A 359 -1.78 -2.50 3.73
CA PHE A 359 -2.35 -3.26 4.84
C PHE A 359 -3.77 -2.82 5.16
N THR A 360 -4.48 -3.70 5.86
CA THR A 360 -5.79 -3.43 6.45
C THR A 360 -5.70 -3.67 7.94
N GLU A 361 -6.36 -2.83 8.72
CA GLU A 361 -6.29 -2.81 10.17
C GLU A 361 -7.66 -2.56 10.78
N HIS A 362 -7.82 -2.98 12.03
CA HIS A 362 -8.90 -2.51 12.90
C HIS A 362 -8.31 -1.66 14.02
N SER A 363 -9.17 -0.86 14.66
CA SER A 363 -8.81 -0.02 15.81
C SER A 363 -9.82 -0.24 16.95
N ASN A 364 -9.87 0.67 17.92
CA ASN A 364 -10.89 0.73 18.97
C ASN A 364 -12.21 1.40 18.49
N TYR A 365 -12.31 1.75 17.20
CA TYR A 365 -13.49 2.29 16.52
C TYR A 365 -13.60 1.70 15.09
N PRO A 366 -14.80 1.74 14.45
CA PRO A 366 -14.95 1.30 13.07
C PRO A 366 -14.12 2.18 12.13
N VAL A 367 -13.14 1.58 11.46
CA VAL A 367 -12.35 2.29 10.45
C VAL A 367 -13.14 2.40 9.15
N THR A 368 -12.85 3.43 8.37
CA THR A 368 -13.52 3.72 7.09
C THR A 368 -12.60 3.52 5.89
N ARG A 369 -11.42 2.94 6.11
CA ARG A 369 -10.33 2.82 5.15
C ARG A 369 -9.72 1.41 5.17
N LYS A 370 -9.21 0.97 4.01
CA LYS A 370 -8.48 -0.30 3.84
C LYS A 370 -7.44 -0.12 2.74
N ASN A 371 -6.51 -1.07 2.59
CA ASN A 371 -5.35 -0.92 1.70
C ASN A 371 -4.56 0.37 1.98
N ILE A 372 -4.28 0.62 3.25
CA ILE A 372 -3.43 1.72 3.67
C ILE A 372 -2.02 1.44 3.17
N VAL A 373 -1.43 2.39 2.45
CA VAL A 373 -0.06 2.25 1.92
C VAL A 373 0.93 2.44 3.06
N TYR A 374 1.84 1.48 3.23
CA TYR A 374 2.92 1.60 4.19
C TYR A 374 4.01 2.52 3.63
N THR A 375 4.27 3.63 4.32
CA THR A 375 5.20 4.67 3.87
C THR A 375 6.50 4.77 4.69
N GLY A 376 6.80 3.77 5.53
CA GLY A 376 8.09 3.70 6.26
C GLY A 376 8.04 4.04 7.76
N SER A 377 6.86 4.14 8.35
CA SER A 377 6.70 4.26 9.81
C SER A 377 7.30 3.08 10.59
N ARG A 378 7.70 3.26 11.87
CA ARG A 378 8.37 2.24 12.70
C ARG A 378 7.53 0.96 12.88
N ALA A 379 7.71 -0.01 12.00
CA ALA A 379 7.01 -1.28 12.01
C ALA A 379 7.96 -2.42 11.61
N ASN A 380 7.67 -3.59 12.16
CA ASN A 380 8.25 -4.85 11.74
C ASN A 380 7.24 -5.63 10.92
N PHE A 381 7.75 -6.44 9.99
CA PHE A 381 6.94 -7.38 9.23
C PHE A 381 7.24 -8.80 9.65
N TYR A 382 6.22 -9.64 9.61
CA TYR A 382 6.34 -11.07 9.87
C TYR A 382 5.64 -11.83 8.75
N THR A 383 6.39 -12.72 8.10
CA THR A 383 5.88 -13.55 6.99
C THR A 383 5.79 -15.01 7.40
N PRO A 384 4.86 -15.78 6.85
CA PRO A 384 4.78 -17.22 7.07
C PRO A 384 6.01 -17.97 6.55
#